data_AF-A0A2A5WD20-F1
#
_entry.id   AF-A0A2A5WD20-F1
#
_cell.length_a   1.000
_cell.length_b   1.000
_cell.length_c   1.000
_cell.angle_alpha   90.00
_cell.angle_beta   90.00
_cell.angle_gamma   90.00
#
_symmetry.space_group_name_H-M   'P 1'
#
loop_
_entity.id
_entity.type
_entity.pdbx_description
1 polymer ?
#
loop_
_entity_poly.entity_id
_entity_poly.type
_entity_poly.pdbx_seq_one_letter_code
_entity_poly.pdbx_strand_id
1 'polypeptide(L)'
;MSELIYNFAVWVDDTPWSAMLHESYYMYNWVESTHVLTLMISLGMLFLIDLRMLGWAFPDVPASKIADRLNIPMMVGFTVMFITGILLFYAVPVRSVQSVWFRIKMVLLVGCAINAYLFHKRMNESVSSWDNEAKAPQRIRNGAMLSLGFWTVVVICGRFIAYDWFDCDYPQSAFIEFVAGCVDGQTRF
;
A
#
# COMPACT_ATOMS: atom_id res chain seq x y z
N MET A 1 -9.68 9.46 -20.45
CA MET A 1 -8.61 8.94 -19.54
C MET A 1 -8.98 7.54 -19.06
N SER A 2 -10.15 7.33 -18.46
CA SER A 2 -10.63 6.00 -18.01
C SER A 2 -10.59 4.94 -19.10
N GLU A 3 -11.03 5.25 -20.33
CA GLU A 3 -10.94 4.33 -21.48
C GLU A 3 -9.51 3.88 -21.80
N LEU A 4 -8.53 4.78 -21.71
CA LEU A 4 -7.13 4.44 -22.00
C LEU A 4 -6.57 3.48 -20.95
N ILE A 5 -6.90 3.72 -19.66
CA ILE A 5 -6.48 2.85 -18.57
C ILE A 5 -7.19 1.49 -18.66
N TYR A 6 -8.48 1.47 -19.03
CA TYR A 6 -9.24 0.25 -19.29
C TYR A 6 -8.65 -0.54 -20.46
N ASN A 7 -8.39 0.09 -21.61
CA ASN A 7 -7.80 -0.58 -22.77
C ASN A 7 -6.40 -1.13 -22.46
N PHE A 8 -5.61 -0.43 -21.66
CA PHE A 8 -4.34 -0.94 -21.16
C PHE A 8 -4.55 -2.17 -20.26
N ALA A 9 -5.50 -2.13 -19.33
CA ALA A 9 -5.80 -3.25 -18.45
C ALA A 9 -6.28 -4.49 -19.23
N VAL A 10 -7.14 -4.30 -20.24
CA VAL A 10 -7.58 -5.36 -21.15
C VAL A 10 -6.41 -5.95 -21.94
N TRP A 11 -5.50 -5.12 -22.42
CA TRP A 11 -4.29 -5.59 -23.11
C TRP A 11 -3.38 -6.43 -22.20
N VAL A 12 -3.25 -6.06 -20.93
CA VAL A 12 -2.52 -6.87 -19.94
C VAL A 12 -3.24 -8.18 -19.65
N ASP A 13 -4.56 -8.12 -19.51
CA ASP A 13 -5.43 -9.28 -19.25
C ASP A 13 -5.34 -10.34 -20.35
N ASP A 14 -5.28 -9.90 -21.62
CA ASP A 14 -5.14 -10.76 -22.80
C ASP A 14 -3.79 -11.51 -22.87
N THR A 15 -2.83 -11.21 -21.98
CA THR A 15 -1.55 -11.91 -21.97
C THR A 15 -1.69 -13.32 -21.36
N PRO A 16 -1.11 -14.37 -21.97
CA PRO A 16 -1.26 -15.75 -21.47
C PRO A 16 -0.78 -15.94 -20.04
N TRP A 17 0.24 -15.18 -19.62
CA TRP A 17 0.80 -15.25 -18.27
C TRP A 17 -0.11 -14.62 -17.22
N SER A 18 -0.89 -13.59 -17.57
CA SER A 18 -1.93 -13.02 -16.69
C SER A 18 -2.99 -14.08 -16.39
N ALA A 19 -3.56 -14.66 -17.46
CA ALA A 19 -4.57 -15.71 -17.35
C ALA A 19 -4.05 -16.93 -16.59
N MET A 20 -2.85 -17.44 -16.90
CA MET A 20 -2.26 -18.58 -16.18
C MET A 20 -2.00 -18.29 -14.69
N LEU A 21 -1.66 -17.04 -14.34
CA LEU A 21 -1.43 -16.66 -12.95
C LEU A 21 -2.75 -16.64 -12.16
N HIS A 22 -3.79 -16.07 -12.76
CA HIS A 22 -5.12 -15.94 -12.15
C HIS A 22 -5.89 -17.27 -12.08
N GLU A 23 -5.89 -18.05 -13.17
CA GLU A 23 -6.62 -19.32 -13.26
C GLU A 23 -5.91 -20.50 -12.59
N SER A 24 -4.66 -20.30 -12.14
CA SER A 24 -3.95 -21.33 -11.39
C SER A 24 -4.64 -21.62 -10.05
N TYR A 25 -4.87 -22.90 -9.77
CA TYR A 25 -5.46 -23.38 -8.51
C TYR A 25 -4.81 -22.81 -7.24
N TYR A 26 -3.49 -22.62 -7.26
CA TYR A 26 -2.75 -22.22 -6.07
C TYR A 26 -1.91 -20.96 -6.26
N MET A 27 -1.49 -20.60 -7.48
CA MET A 27 -0.50 -19.54 -7.66
C MET A 27 -1.01 -18.20 -7.16
N TYR A 28 -2.23 -17.81 -7.53
CA TYR A 28 -2.85 -16.58 -7.05
C TYR A 28 -2.91 -16.53 -5.51
N ASN A 29 -3.38 -17.62 -4.88
CA ASN A 29 -3.47 -17.74 -3.42
C ASN A 29 -2.10 -17.67 -2.72
N TRP A 30 -1.07 -18.28 -3.31
CA TRP A 30 0.30 -18.19 -2.79
C TRP A 30 0.84 -16.77 -2.88
N VAL A 31 0.66 -16.10 -4.03
CA VAL A 31 1.10 -14.71 -4.22
C VAL A 31 0.37 -13.79 -3.24
N GLU A 32 -0.95 -13.94 -3.09
CA GLU A 32 -1.74 -13.17 -2.13
C GLU A 32 -1.29 -13.42 -0.69
N SER A 33 -1.08 -14.68 -0.31
CA SER A 33 -0.61 -15.05 1.02
C SER A 33 0.78 -14.47 1.32
N THR A 34 1.72 -14.60 0.37
CA THR A 34 3.06 -14.01 0.49
C THR A 34 2.99 -12.48 0.58
N HIS A 35 2.10 -11.84 -0.18
CA HIS A 35 1.89 -10.40 -0.12
C HIS A 35 1.47 -9.96 1.29
N VAL A 36 0.45 -10.60 1.87
CA VAL A 36 -0.04 -10.25 3.21
C VAL A 36 0.99 -10.55 4.29
N LEU A 37 1.69 -11.68 4.22
CA LEU A 37 2.73 -12.04 5.20
C LEU A 37 3.89 -11.02 5.19
N THR A 38 4.35 -10.64 4.01
CA THR A 38 5.47 -9.69 3.86
C THR A 38 5.05 -8.25 4.16
N LEU A 39 3.78 -7.91 3.92
CA LEU A 39 3.14 -6.70 4.40
C LEU A 39 3.17 -6.63 5.92
N MET A 40 2.77 -7.69 6.64
CA MET A 40 2.82 -7.70 8.10
C MET A 40 4.24 -7.51 8.64
N ILE A 41 5.24 -8.11 7.99
CA ILE A 41 6.65 -7.89 8.36
C ILE A 41 7.02 -6.42 8.14
N SER A 42 6.79 -5.89 6.93
CA SER A 42 7.21 -4.53 6.59
C SER A 42 6.52 -3.47 7.43
N LEU A 43 5.18 -3.47 7.44
CA LEU A 43 4.39 -2.51 8.19
C LEU A 43 4.53 -2.71 9.70
N GLY A 44 4.72 -3.94 10.18
CA GLY A 44 4.97 -4.22 11.59
C GLY A 44 6.24 -3.52 12.08
N MET A 45 7.34 -3.61 11.32
CA MET A 45 8.57 -2.90 11.64
C MET A 45 8.40 -1.39 11.56
N LEU A 46 7.72 -0.89 10.52
CA LEU A 46 7.45 0.53 10.34
C LEU A 46 6.58 1.10 11.48
N PHE A 47 5.55 0.38 11.91
CA PHE A 47 4.68 0.77 13.02
C PHE A 47 5.45 0.82 14.34
N LEU A 48 6.35 -0.13 14.59
CA LEU A 48 7.21 -0.10 15.77
C LEU A 48 8.12 1.13 15.79
N ILE A 49 8.70 1.49 14.63
CA ILE A 49 9.49 2.73 14.49
C ILE A 49 8.59 3.94 14.77
N ASP A 50 7.42 4.05 14.13
CA ASP A 50 6.52 5.19 14.29
C ASP A 50 6.02 5.33 15.74
N LEU A 51 5.64 4.23 16.40
CA LEU A 51 5.23 4.22 17.80
C LEU A 51 6.38 4.63 18.73
N ARG A 52 7.63 4.27 18.40
CA ARG A 52 8.81 4.73 19.14
C ARG A 52 8.99 6.24 19.03
N MET A 53 8.74 6.81 17.86
CA MET A 53 8.86 8.26 17.62
C MET A 53 7.80 9.05 18.40
N LEU A 54 6.63 8.45 18.59
CA LEU A 54 5.56 8.99 19.44
C LEU A 54 5.81 8.81 20.94
N GLY A 55 6.77 7.96 21.32
CA GLY A 55 7.06 7.60 22.71
C GLY A 55 6.05 6.62 23.29
N TRP A 56 5.32 5.87 22.47
CA TRP A 56 4.36 4.85 22.89
C TRP A 56 4.97 3.45 22.98
N ALA A 57 6.04 3.18 22.24
CA ALA A 57 6.78 1.92 22.28
C ALA A 57 8.28 2.15 22.50
N PHE A 58 8.92 1.36 23.35
CA PHE A 58 10.37 1.39 23.60
C PHE A 58 10.99 2.78 23.87
N PRO A 59 10.37 3.67 24.68
CA PRO A 59 10.85 5.04 24.88
C PRO A 59 12.28 5.13 25.45
N ASP A 60 12.75 4.08 26.11
CA ASP A 60 14.08 4.02 26.73
C ASP A 60 15.20 3.57 25.77
N VAL A 61 14.86 3.15 24.55
CA VAL A 61 15.83 2.69 23.55
C VAL A 61 16.12 3.83 22.56
N PRO A 62 17.38 4.10 22.19
CA PRO A 62 17.70 5.13 21.21
C PRO A 62 16.96 4.95 19.89
N ALA A 63 16.41 6.03 19.35
CA ALA A 63 15.57 5.99 18.15
C ALA A 63 16.34 5.50 16.92
N SER A 64 17.59 5.93 16.77
CA SER A 64 18.53 5.48 15.73
C SER A 64 18.72 3.96 15.76
N LYS A 65 18.96 3.40 16.94
CA LYS A 65 19.21 1.97 17.15
C LYS A 65 18.00 1.11 16.78
N ILE A 66 16.78 1.56 17.11
CA ILE A 66 15.56 0.86 16.69
C ILE A 66 15.40 0.94 15.18
N ALA A 67 15.51 2.14 14.60
CA ALA A 67 15.38 2.32 13.17
C ALA A 67 16.38 1.45 12.40
N ASP A 68 17.66 1.45 12.77
CA ASP A 68 18.71 0.67 12.09
C ASP A 68 18.46 -0.84 12.15
N ARG A 69 18.01 -1.35 13.31
CA ARG A 69 17.75 -2.78 13.50
C ARG A 69 16.52 -3.25 12.74
N LEU A 70 15.49 -2.42 12.66
CA LEU A 70 14.23 -2.75 12.02
C LEU A 70 14.22 -2.43 10.52
N ASN A 71 15.15 -1.59 10.03
CA ASN A 71 15.21 -1.17 8.64
C ASN A 71 15.42 -2.34 7.67
N ILE A 72 16.34 -3.26 7.96
CA ILE A 72 16.62 -4.40 7.07
C ILE A 72 15.39 -5.30 6.89
N PRO A 73 14.77 -5.86 7.95
CA PRO A 73 13.58 -6.68 7.78
C PRO A 73 12.41 -5.90 7.17
N MET A 74 12.28 -4.61 7.49
CA MET A 74 11.28 -3.72 6.88
C MET A 74 11.45 -3.64 5.36
N MET A 75 12.67 -3.41 4.88
CA MET A 75 13.00 -3.26 3.46
C MET A 75 12.87 -4.58 2.69
N VAL A 76 13.28 -5.70 3.29
CA VAL A 76 13.08 -7.02 2.70
C VAL A 76 11.58 -7.32 2.56
N GLY A 77 10.80 -7.12 3.64
CA GLY A 77 9.35 -7.26 3.60
C GLY A 77 8.70 -6.35 2.56
N PHE A 78 9.14 -5.09 2.50
CA PHE A 78 8.62 -4.11 1.55
C PHE A 78 8.88 -4.53 0.10
N THR A 79 10.10 -5.01 -0.20
CA THR A 79 10.49 -5.43 -1.54
C THR A 79 9.64 -6.60 -2.03
N VAL A 80 9.48 -7.63 -1.19
CA VAL A 80 8.67 -8.80 -1.54
C VAL A 80 7.19 -8.43 -1.65
N MET A 81 6.67 -7.61 -0.71
CA MET A 81 5.31 -7.10 -0.75
C MET A 81 5.06 -6.29 -2.04
N PHE A 82 6.00 -5.45 -2.46
CA PHE A 82 5.86 -4.63 -3.65
C PHE A 82 5.81 -5.49 -4.92
N ILE A 83 6.73 -6.46 -5.06
CA ILE A 83 6.76 -7.37 -6.21
C ILE A 83 5.46 -8.19 -6.27
N THR A 84 5.05 -8.79 -5.15
CA THR A 84 3.80 -9.55 -5.10
C THR A 84 2.57 -8.69 -5.34
N GLY A 85 2.57 -7.42 -4.91
CA GLY A 85 1.49 -6.47 -5.22
C GLY A 85 1.36 -6.18 -6.72
N ILE A 86 2.48 -6.07 -7.44
CA ILE A 86 2.48 -5.95 -8.90
C ILE A 86 1.94 -7.22 -9.54
N LEU A 87 2.33 -8.40 -9.04
CA LEU A 87 1.82 -9.67 -9.55
C LEU A 87 0.30 -9.82 -9.34
N LEU A 88 -0.24 -9.37 -8.20
CA LEU A 88 -1.68 -9.37 -7.95
C LEU A 88 -2.43 -8.44 -8.91
N PHE A 89 -1.90 -7.24 -9.13
CA PHE A 89 -2.46 -6.34 -10.15
C PHE A 89 -2.40 -6.98 -11.54
N TYR A 90 -1.28 -7.60 -11.88
CA TYR A 90 -1.07 -8.26 -13.16
C TYR A 90 -2.03 -9.44 -13.38
N ALA A 91 -2.42 -10.15 -12.32
CA ALA A 91 -3.35 -11.28 -12.42
C ALA A 91 -4.79 -10.85 -12.75
N VAL A 92 -5.24 -9.71 -12.22
CA VAL A 92 -6.62 -9.23 -12.42
C VAL A 92 -6.63 -7.72 -12.72
N PRO A 93 -6.07 -7.29 -13.87
CA PRO A 93 -5.78 -5.88 -14.12
C PRO A 93 -7.04 -5.05 -14.36
N VAL A 94 -8.06 -5.59 -15.06
CA VAL A 94 -9.31 -4.88 -15.38
C VAL A 94 -10.05 -4.55 -14.08
N ARG A 95 -10.34 -5.58 -13.28
CA ARG A 95 -10.98 -5.42 -11.97
C ARG A 95 -10.20 -4.51 -11.03
N SER A 96 -8.87 -4.62 -11.02
CA SER A 96 -8.03 -3.77 -10.18
C SER A 96 -8.12 -2.30 -10.58
N VAL A 97 -8.06 -1.98 -11.88
CA VAL A 97 -8.15 -0.60 -12.38
C VAL A 97 -9.54 0.01 -12.14
N GLN A 98 -10.59 -0.80 -12.19
CA GLN A 98 -11.97 -0.33 -12.02
C GLN A 98 -12.40 -0.26 -10.55
N SER A 99 -11.65 -0.88 -9.65
CA SER A 99 -11.91 -0.78 -8.22
C SER A 99 -11.63 0.63 -7.68
N VAL A 100 -12.66 1.22 -7.08
CA VAL A 100 -12.54 2.50 -6.33
C VAL A 100 -11.47 2.38 -5.25
N TRP A 101 -11.44 1.24 -4.55
CA TRP A 101 -10.51 0.99 -3.46
C TRP A 101 -9.07 0.92 -3.92
N PHE A 102 -8.82 0.31 -5.08
CA PHE A 102 -7.49 0.29 -5.68
C PHE A 102 -7.02 1.71 -6.04
N ARG A 103 -7.88 2.53 -6.64
CA ARG A 103 -7.53 3.93 -7.01
C ARG A 103 -7.21 4.78 -5.79
N ILE A 104 -8.03 4.70 -4.73
CA ILE A 104 -7.77 5.37 -3.45
C ILE A 104 -6.43 4.88 -2.89
N LYS A 105 -6.20 3.57 -2.88
CA LYS A 105 -4.94 2.97 -2.42
C LYS A 105 -3.74 3.52 -3.20
N MET A 106 -3.82 3.66 -4.52
CA MET A 106 -2.73 4.20 -5.34
C MET A 106 -2.41 5.66 -4.99
N VAL A 107 -3.43 6.50 -4.78
CA VAL A 107 -3.24 7.89 -4.34
C VAL A 107 -2.60 7.93 -2.95
N LEU A 108 -3.07 7.10 -2.03
CA LEU A 108 -2.51 7.00 -0.68
C LEU A 108 -1.06 6.50 -0.68
N LEU A 109 -0.69 5.56 -1.56
CA LEU A 109 0.69 5.08 -1.68
C LEU A 109 1.64 6.19 -2.14
N VAL A 110 1.19 7.09 -3.04
CA VAL A 110 1.95 8.30 -3.38
C VAL A 110 2.11 9.19 -2.15
N GLY A 111 1.04 9.37 -1.37
CA GLY A 111 1.09 10.07 -0.07
C GLY A 111 2.08 9.44 0.92
N CYS A 112 2.08 8.12 1.03
CA CYS A 112 3.04 7.36 1.86
C CYS A 112 4.47 7.59 1.40
N ALA A 113 4.75 7.56 0.09
CA ALA A 113 6.08 7.78 -0.45
C ALA A 113 6.59 9.21 -0.15
N ILE A 114 5.73 10.21 -0.33
CA ILE A 114 6.03 11.61 0.02
C ILE A 114 6.29 11.73 1.53
N ASN A 115 5.42 11.15 2.36
CA ASN A 115 5.57 11.19 3.80
C ASN A 115 6.87 10.49 4.25
N ALA A 116 7.18 9.30 3.72
CA ALA A 116 8.40 8.56 4.02
C ALA A 116 9.66 9.35 3.65
N TYR A 117 9.68 9.99 2.48
CA TYR A 117 10.79 10.85 2.06
C TYR A 117 10.98 12.04 3.02
N LEU A 118 9.89 12.75 3.34
CA LEU A 118 9.95 13.89 4.28
C LEU A 118 10.32 13.46 5.70
N PHE A 119 9.84 12.30 6.13
CA PHE A 119 10.13 11.72 7.43
C PHE A 119 11.62 11.36 7.55
N HIS A 120 12.16 10.63 6.57
CA HIS A 120 13.57 10.24 6.55
C HIS A 120 14.50 11.47 6.51
N LYS A 121 14.16 12.47 5.68
CA LYS A 121 14.90 13.74 5.61
C LYS A 121 14.95 14.44 6.98
N ARG A 122 13.79 14.62 7.62
CA ARG A 122 13.67 15.28 8.93
C ARG A 122 14.38 14.49 10.04
N MET A 123 14.33 13.17 9.97
CA MET A 123 15.03 12.30 10.91
C MET A 123 16.54 12.53 10.81
N ASN A 124 17.12 12.42 9.61
CA ASN A 124 18.55 12.66 9.37
C ASN A 124 19.01 14.07 9.77
N GLU A 125 18.19 15.10 9.56
CA GLU A 125 18.49 16.48 9.95
C GLU A 125 18.52 16.70 11.48
N SER A 126 17.94 15.80 12.28
CA SER A 126 17.73 16.01 13.72
C SER A 126 18.31 14.92 14.63
N VAL A 127 18.91 13.85 14.09
CA VAL A 127 19.40 12.68 14.86
C VAL A 127 20.26 13.07 16.07
N SER A 128 21.10 14.10 15.97
CA SER A 128 22.03 14.44 17.04
C SER A 128 21.39 15.08 18.27
N SER A 129 20.15 15.60 18.20
CA SER A 129 19.58 16.39 19.30
C SER A 129 18.64 15.61 20.23
N TRP A 130 18.03 14.51 19.78
CA TRP A 130 16.91 13.87 20.51
C TRP A 130 16.97 12.33 20.56
N ASP A 131 18.05 11.70 20.11
CA ASP A 131 18.13 10.23 19.96
C ASP A 131 17.81 9.46 21.26
N ASN A 132 18.20 10.02 22.40
CA ASN A 132 17.94 9.46 23.73
C ASN A 132 16.68 10.01 24.41
N GLU A 133 15.96 10.93 23.77
CA GLU A 133 14.72 11.46 24.32
C GLU A 133 13.58 10.44 24.19
N ALA A 134 12.67 10.47 25.17
CA ALA A 134 11.51 9.59 25.17
C ALA A 134 10.57 9.86 23.97
N LYS A 135 10.59 11.06 23.39
CA LYS A 135 9.73 11.49 22.28
C LYS A 135 10.52 12.24 21.24
N ALA A 136 10.21 12.00 19.97
CA ALA A 136 10.80 12.77 18.88
C ALA A 136 10.24 14.20 18.80
N PRO A 137 10.94 15.12 18.12
CA PRO A 137 10.43 16.46 17.81
C PRO A 137 9.04 16.40 17.16
N GLN A 138 8.22 17.41 17.42
CA GLN A 138 6.81 17.43 17.00
C GLN A 138 6.62 17.25 15.48
N ARG A 139 7.56 17.74 14.66
CA ARG A 139 7.55 17.55 13.20
C ARG A 139 7.72 16.09 12.75
N ILE A 140 8.51 15.31 13.50
CA ILE A 140 8.72 13.87 13.25
C ILE A 140 7.50 13.09 13.74
N ARG A 141 6.98 13.45 14.92
CA ARG A 141 5.74 12.86 15.47
C ARG A 141 4.56 12.99 14.51
N ASN A 142 4.39 14.16 13.89
CA ASN A 142 3.34 14.36 12.90
C ASN A 142 3.51 13.44 11.68
N GLY A 143 4.74 13.24 11.21
CA GLY A 143 5.02 12.30 10.12
C GLY A 143 4.75 10.84 10.50
N ALA A 144 5.07 10.44 11.73
CA ALA A 144 4.75 9.12 12.26
C ALA A 144 3.23 8.89 12.38
N MET A 145 2.46 9.88 12.86
CA MET A 145 0.99 9.78 12.91
C MET A 145 0.37 9.67 11.52
N LEU A 146 0.85 10.47 10.55
CA LEU A 146 0.39 10.39 9.16
C LEU A 146 0.75 9.05 8.53
N SER A 147 1.94 8.53 8.80
CA SER A 147 2.39 7.22 8.34
C SER A 147 1.47 6.10 8.83
N LEU A 148 1.20 6.04 10.15
CA LEU A 148 0.25 5.10 10.74
C LEU A 148 -1.13 5.22 10.08
N GLY A 149 -1.66 6.45 9.98
CA GLY A 149 -2.98 6.69 9.38
C GLY A 149 -3.06 6.24 7.92
N PHE A 150 -2.12 6.65 7.07
CA PHE A 150 -2.12 6.28 5.66
C PHE A 150 -1.98 4.77 5.46
N TRP A 151 -1.05 4.12 6.17
CA TRP A 151 -0.87 2.68 6.04
C TRP A 151 -2.08 1.89 6.55
N THR A 152 -2.74 2.33 7.63
CA THR A 152 -4.01 1.72 8.07
C THR A 152 -5.06 1.80 6.97
N VAL A 153 -5.25 2.96 6.34
CA VAL A 153 -6.23 3.11 5.26
C VAL A 153 -5.83 2.30 4.03
N VAL A 154 -4.54 2.26 3.66
CA VAL A 154 -4.03 1.44 2.54
C VAL A 154 -4.31 -0.05 2.74
N VAL A 155 -4.15 -0.56 3.96
CA VAL A 155 -4.46 -1.97 4.30
C VAL A 155 -5.97 -2.23 4.20
N ILE A 156 -6.80 -1.32 4.72
CA ILE A 156 -8.26 -1.41 4.61
C ILE A 156 -8.71 -1.43 3.15
N CYS A 157 -8.22 -0.48 2.33
CA CYS A 157 -8.47 -0.45 0.89
C CYS A 157 -8.01 -1.75 0.23
N GLY A 158 -6.83 -2.27 0.60
CA GLY A 158 -6.33 -3.55 0.12
C GLY A 158 -7.32 -4.69 0.34
N ARG A 159 -7.97 -4.76 1.50
CA ARG A 159 -8.97 -5.79 1.79
C ARG A 159 -10.27 -5.59 1.04
N PHE A 160 -10.70 -4.34 0.87
CA PHE A 160 -11.95 -4.01 0.17
C PHE A 160 -11.87 -4.19 -1.35
N ILE A 161 -10.68 -4.27 -1.96
CA ILE A 161 -10.56 -4.68 -3.38
C ILE A 161 -11.18 -6.07 -3.62
N ALA A 162 -11.04 -7.00 -2.67
CA ALA A 162 -11.63 -8.34 -2.78
C ALA A 162 -13.15 -8.36 -2.50
N TYR A 163 -13.67 -7.32 -1.84
CA TYR A 163 -15.06 -7.17 -1.45
C TYR A 163 -15.64 -5.89 -2.03
N ASP A 164 -15.44 -5.68 -3.33
CA ASP A 164 -15.86 -4.45 -3.97
C ASP A 164 -17.37 -4.42 -4.17
N TRP A 165 -18.04 -3.46 -3.54
CA TRP A 165 -19.46 -3.17 -3.73
C TRP A 165 -19.69 -1.95 -4.65
N PHE A 166 -18.62 -1.32 -5.13
CA PHE A 166 -18.62 -0.25 -6.12
C PHE A 166 -18.20 -0.77 -7.50
N ASP A 167 -18.62 -1.99 -7.82
CA ASP A 167 -18.32 -2.64 -9.10
C ASP A 167 -19.15 -1.99 -10.23
N CYS A 168 -18.53 -1.90 -11.41
CA CYS A 168 -19.12 -1.36 -12.63
C CYS A 168 -20.13 -2.31 -13.28
N ASP A 169 -20.21 -3.57 -12.83
CA ASP A 169 -21.21 -4.54 -13.29
C ASP A 169 -22.64 -4.21 -12.80
N TYR A 170 -22.75 -3.42 -11.73
CA TYR A 170 -24.03 -2.99 -11.16
C TYR A 170 -24.30 -1.51 -11.43
N PRO A 171 -25.58 -1.09 -11.53
CA PRO A 171 -25.90 0.33 -11.67
C PRO A 171 -25.48 1.11 -10.41
N GLN A 172 -24.62 2.12 -10.60
CA GLN A 172 -24.10 2.94 -9.51
C GLN A 172 -24.56 4.40 -9.68
N SER A 173 -24.27 5.24 -8.68
CA SER A 173 -24.43 6.69 -8.86
C SER A 173 -23.36 7.22 -9.82
N ALA A 174 -23.69 8.25 -10.62
CA ALA A 174 -22.76 8.86 -11.57
C ALA A 174 -21.42 9.28 -10.96
N PHE A 175 -21.41 9.65 -9.67
CA PHE A 175 -20.18 9.95 -8.94
C PHE A 175 -19.30 8.71 -8.74
N ILE A 176 -19.89 7.58 -8.34
CA ILE A 176 -19.16 6.32 -8.14
C ILE A 176 -18.64 5.81 -9.48
N GLU A 177 -19.44 5.84 -10.55
CA GLU A 177 -19.01 5.44 -11.89
C GLU A 177 -17.79 6.25 -12.37
N PHE A 178 -17.79 7.56 -12.12
CA PHE A 178 -16.67 8.42 -12.43
C PHE A 178 -15.41 8.07 -11.62
N VAL A 179 -15.55 7.83 -10.30
CA VAL A 179 -14.42 7.52 -9.42
C VAL A 179 -13.85 6.12 -9.72
N ALA A 180 -14.72 5.12 -9.87
CA ALA A 180 -14.39 3.75 -10.31
C ALA A 180 -13.81 3.74 -11.74
N GLY A 181 -14.16 4.77 -12.54
CA GLY A 181 -13.79 4.89 -13.94
C GLY A 181 -14.38 3.79 -14.80
N CYS A 182 -15.66 3.51 -14.57
CA CYS A 182 -16.47 2.64 -15.42
C CYS A 182 -16.51 3.19 -16.85
N VAL A 183 -16.54 2.30 -17.83
CA VAL A 183 -16.59 2.64 -19.26
C VAL A 183 -17.90 2.16 -19.86
N ASP A 184 -18.57 3.03 -20.61
CA ASP A 184 -19.84 2.70 -21.25
C ASP A 184 -19.68 1.54 -22.24
N GLY A 185 -20.56 0.53 -22.13
CA GLY A 185 -20.56 -0.64 -23.03
C GLY A 185 -19.41 -1.62 -22.82
N GLN A 186 -18.71 -1.56 -21.69
CA GLN A 186 -17.70 -2.56 -21.35
C GLN A 186 -18.31 -3.96 -21.17
N THR A 187 -17.56 -4.98 -21.59
CA THR A 187 -17.97 -6.39 -21.54
C THR A 187 -17.07 -7.25 -20.66
N ARG A 188 -15.97 -6.68 -20.15
CA ARG A 188 -15.02 -7.33 -19.23
C ARG A 188 -14.94 -6.51 -17.95
N PHE A 189 -14.89 -7.22 -16.82
CA PHE A 189 -14.95 -6.68 -15.46
C PHE A 189 -13.82 -7.30 -14.62
#